data_AF-A0A225UBA8-F1
#
_entry.id   AF-A0A225UBA8-F1
#
_cell.length_a   1.000
_cell.length_b   1.000
_cell.length_c   1.000
_cell.angle_alpha   90.00
_cell.angle_beta   90.00
_cell.angle_gamma   90.00
#
_symmetry.space_group_name_H-M   'P 1'
#
loop_
_entity.id
_entity.type
_entity.pdbx_description
1 polymer ?
#
loop_
_entity_poly.entity_id
_entity_poly.type
_entity_poly.pdbx_seq_one_letter_code
_entity_poly.pdbx_strand_id
1 'polypeptide(L)'
;MIKYVQEQFPESRIVGCLIHFKQALLRKMLKLKITDLEGIDRLTIVRRMDVPLQGVHDVRFLIKDNWKKFWKYFKKIWIHKFKPEWWNINGIREDIVNRTNNPLERYNRTLNSAFSVAHPDIIRFISVIEEQSREN
;
A
#
# COMPACT_ATOMS: atom_id res chain seq x y z
N MET A 1 15.47 -1.28 2.34
CA MET A 1 14.31 -1.42 3.25
C MET A 1 13.76 -2.85 3.28
N ILE A 2 13.07 -3.36 2.25
CA ILE A 2 12.48 -4.72 2.31
C ILE A 2 13.52 -5.81 2.60
N LYS A 3 14.63 -5.84 1.84
CA LYS A 3 15.72 -6.81 2.07
C LYS A 3 16.30 -6.71 3.49
N TYR A 4 16.58 -5.48 3.93
CA TYR A 4 17.07 -5.20 5.27
C TYR A 4 16.12 -5.70 6.38
N VAL A 5 14.81 -5.51 6.22
CA VAL A 5 13.81 -6.04 7.17
C VAL A 5 13.83 -7.57 7.21
N GLN A 6 14.00 -8.25 6.07
CA GLN A 6 14.11 -9.72 6.04
C GLN A 6 15.42 -10.23 6.64
N GLU A 7 16.51 -9.50 6.43
CA GLU A 7 17.82 -9.84 7.00
C GLU A 7 17.79 -9.72 8.54
N GLN A 8 17.14 -8.68 9.07
CA GLN A 8 17.04 -8.44 10.51
C GLN A 8 15.93 -9.28 11.17
N PHE A 9 14.85 -9.61 10.45
CA PHE A 9 13.72 -10.37 10.96
C PHE A 9 13.30 -11.47 9.98
N PRO A 10 14.05 -12.60 9.93
CA PRO A 10 13.87 -13.64 8.91
C PRO A 10 12.49 -14.31 8.94
N GLU A 11 11.95 -14.49 10.15
CA GLU A 11 10.64 -15.12 10.39
C GLU A 11 9.47 -14.16 10.18
N SER A 12 9.73 -12.86 9.97
CA SER A 12 8.67 -11.88 9.77
C SER A 12 8.08 -11.98 8.38
N ARG A 13 6.76 -12.19 8.32
CA ARG A 13 6.02 -12.09 7.06
C ARG A 13 5.89 -10.62 6.67
N ILE A 14 6.52 -10.23 5.56
CA ILE A 14 6.29 -8.91 4.97
C ILE A 14 4.89 -8.85 4.39
N VAL A 15 4.12 -7.87 4.85
CA VAL A 15 2.78 -7.58 4.37
C VAL A 15 2.70 -6.11 4.03
N GLY A 16 2.43 -5.81 2.76
CA GLY A 16 2.28 -4.45 2.25
C GLY A 16 0.95 -3.81 2.65
N CYS A 17 0.94 -2.48 2.68
CA CYS A 17 -0.25 -1.69 2.97
C CYS A 17 -1.19 -1.65 1.76
N LEU A 18 -2.44 -2.06 1.97
CA LEU A 18 -3.48 -2.10 0.94
C LEU A 18 -3.82 -0.69 0.42
N ILE A 19 -3.87 0.30 1.31
CA ILE A 19 -4.17 1.69 0.94
C ILE A 19 -3.09 2.23 -0.01
N HIS A 20 -1.81 2.08 0.35
CA HIS A 20 -0.70 2.52 -0.49
C HIS A 20 -0.66 1.79 -1.83
N PHE A 21 -1.01 0.50 -1.86
CA PHE A 21 -1.15 -0.25 -3.11
C PHE A 21 -2.25 0.35 -4.00
N LYS A 22 -3.47 0.52 -3.46
CA LYS A 22 -4.59 1.16 -4.20
C LYS A 22 -4.23 2.55 -4.70
N GLN A 23 -3.61 3.39 -3.85
CA GLN A 23 -3.14 4.72 -4.23
C GLN A 23 -2.13 4.68 -5.38
N ALA A 24 -1.17 3.76 -5.36
CA ALA A 24 -0.17 3.63 -6.41
C ALA A 24 -0.80 3.20 -7.75
N LEU A 25 -1.77 2.28 -7.72
CA LEU A 25 -2.54 1.90 -8.91
C LEU A 25 -3.36 3.08 -9.46
N LEU A 26 -4.08 3.77 -8.59
CA LEU A 26 -4.89 4.94 -8.95
C LEU A 26 -4.05 6.03 -9.61
N ARG A 27 -2.90 6.40 -9.01
CA ARG A 27 -1.97 7.39 -9.60
C ARG A 27 -1.51 6.98 -10.99
N LYS A 28 -1.26 5.67 -11.21
CA LYS A 28 -0.87 5.18 -12.53
C LYS A 28 -2.02 5.26 -13.53
N MET A 29 -3.23 4.89 -13.13
CA MET A 29 -4.43 4.94 -13.98
C MET A 29 -4.75 6.38 -14.40
N LEU A 30 -4.72 7.32 -13.45
CA LEU A 30 -4.87 8.75 -13.73
C LEU A 30 -3.82 9.25 -14.72
N LYS A 31 -2.55 8.88 -14.55
CA LYS A 31 -1.47 9.22 -15.49
C LYS A 31 -1.70 8.64 -16.90
N LEU A 32 -2.42 7.53 -16.99
CA LEU A 32 -2.79 6.89 -18.26
C LEU A 32 -4.15 7.36 -18.79
N LYS A 33 -4.79 8.35 -18.14
CA LYS A 33 -6.12 8.87 -18.47
C LYS A 33 -7.21 7.79 -18.49
N ILE A 34 -7.08 6.80 -17.60
CA ILE A 34 -8.09 5.78 -17.39
C ILE A 34 -9.08 6.31 -16.34
N THR A 35 -10.34 6.50 -16.74
CA THR A 35 -11.41 7.08 -15.89
C THR A 35 -12.28 6.03 -15.21
N ASP A 36 -12.23 4.79 -15.69
CA ASP A 36 -12.96 3.67 -15.12
C ASP A 36 -12.14 3.07 -13.96
N LEU A 37 -12.57 3.36 -12.73
CA LEU A 37 -11.84 2.99 -11.50
C LEU A 37 -12.46 1.77 -10.79
N GLU A 38 -13.62 1.29 -11.23
CA GLU A 38 -14.37 0.21 -10.58
C GLU A 38 -13.59 -1.12 -10.54
N GLY A 39 -12.63 -1.29 -11.46
CA GLY A 39 -11.77 -2.47 -11.53
C GLY A 39 -10.65 -2.55 -10.49
N ILE A 40 -10.31 -1.46 -9.78
CA ILE A 40 -9.15 -1.43 -8.87
C ILE A 40 -9.35 -2.35 -7.66
N ASP A 41 -10.55 -2.34 -7.06
CA ASP A 41 -10.80 -3.14 -5.87
C ASP A 41 -10.71 -4.65 -6.18
N ARG A 42 -11.09 -5.05 -7.39
CA ARG A 42 -10.94 -6.43 -7.88
C ARG A 42 -9.46 -6.84 -8.02
N LEU A 43 -8.57 -5.90 -8.36
CA LEU A 43 -7.11 -6.15 -8.40
C LEU A 43 -6.51 -6.41 -7.00
N THR A 44 -7.20 -6.02 -5.94
CA THR A 44 -6.73 -6.24 -4.56
C THR A 44 -7.14 -7.59 -3.98
N ILE A 45 -8.05 -8.30 -4.64
CA ILE A 45 -8.59 -9.60 -4.25
C ILE A 45 -8.25 -10.64 -5.34
N VAL A 46 -7.12 -10.49 -6.03
CA VAL A 46 -6.66 -11.53 -6.98
C VAL A 46 -6.31 -12.77 -6.16
N ARG A 47 -6.90 -13.93 -6.43
CA ARG A 47 -6.63 -15.09 -5.57
C ARG A 47 -5.20 -15.59 -5.77
N ARG A 48 -4.53 -15.99 -4.68
CA ARG A 48 -3.11 -16.41 -4.67
C ARG A 48 -2.83 -17.54 -5.65
N MET A 49 -3.81 -18.43 -5.82
CA MET A 49 -3.77 -19.59 -6.73
C MET A 49 -3.82 -19.18 -8.21
N ASP A 50 -4.43 -18.02 -8.51
CA ASP A 50 -4.63 -17.60 -9.88
C ASP A 50 -3.32 -16.99 -10.42
N VAL A 51 -2.49 -16.33 -9.60
CA VAL A 51 -1.30 -15.61 -10.11
C VAL A 51 -0.29 -16.47 -10.91
N PRO A 52 0.05 -17.71 -10.51
CA PRO A 52 1.07 -18.48 -11.22
C PRO A 52 0.53 -19.34 -12.38
N LEU A 53 -0.76 -19.74 -12.37
CA LEU A 53 -1.28 -20.75 -13.31
C LEU A 53 -2.38 -20.24 -14.28
N GLN A 54 -3.11 -19.16 -13.95
CA GLN A 54 -4.24 -18.70 -14.79
C GLN A 54 -4.56 -17.18 -14.71
N GLY A 55 -3.87 -16.43 -13.87
CA GLY A 55 -4.26 -15.10 -13.38
C GLY A 55 -3.97 -13.96 -14.34
N VAL A 56 -3.34 -14.25 -15.46
CA VAL A 56 -3.30 -13.32 -16.59
C VAL A 56 -4.57 -13.43 -17.43
N HIS A 57 -5.23 -14.59 -17.45
CA HIS A 57 -6.42 -14.84 -18.26
C HIS A 57 -7.68 -14.33 -17.55
N ASP A 58 -7.88 -14.68 -16.26
CA ASP A 58 -9.08 -14.28 -15.52
C ASP A 58 -9.08 -12.81 -15.10
N VAL A 59 -7.92 -12.25 -14.73
CA VAL A 59 -7.85 -10.82 -14.41
C VAL A 59 -7.93 -9.95 -15.67
N ARG A 60 -7.60 -10.49 -16.85
CA ARG A 60 -7.93 -9.85 -18.15
C ARG A 60 -9.43 -9.88 -18.45
N PHE A 61 -10.13 -10.96 -18.11
CA PHE A 61 -11.58 -11.03 -18.31
C PHE A 61 -12.35 -10.06 -17.42
N LEU A 62 -11.82 -9.77 -16.22
CA LEU A 62 -12.45 -8.86 -15.27
C LEU A 62 -12.23 -7.37 -15.57
N ILE A 63 -11.29 -7.02 -16.46
CA ILE A 63 -10.87 -5.63 -16.69
C ILE A 63 -10.59 -5.37 -18.18
N LYS A 64 -11.23 -4.34 -18.72
CA LYS A 64 -11.29 -3.98 -20.15
C LYS A 64 -9.93 -4.12 -20.88
N ASP A 65 -9.96 -4.76 -22.05
CA ASP A 65 -8.79 -4.99 -22.92
C ASP A 65 -8.10 -3.69 -23.39
N ASN A 66 -8.77 -2.53 -23.24
CA ASN A 66 -8.21 -1.23 -23.57
C ASN A 66 -7.11 -0.73 -22.59
N TRP A 67 -6.83 -1.44 -21.48
CA TRP A 67 -5.82 -1.07 -20.49
C TRP A 67 -4.41 -1.65 -20.76
N LYS A 68 -4.04 -1.94 -22.01
CA LYS A 68 -2.77 -2.60 -22.38
C LYS A 68 -1.52 -1.95 -21.76
N LYS A 69 -1.45 -0.61 -21.76
CA LYS A 69 -0.33 0.15 -21.16
C LYS A 69 -0.27 0.00 -19.65
N PHE A 70 -1.43 -0.01 -18.98
CA PHE A 70 -1.52 -0.25 -17.54
C PHE A 70 -1.10 -1.68 -17.22
N TRP A 71 -1.58 -2.68 -17.97
CA TRP A 71 -1.22 -4.08 -17.77
C TRP A 71 0.27 -4.37 -17.93
N LYS A 72 0.90 -3.77 -18.94
CA LYS A 72 2.36 -3.86 -19.12
C LYS A 72 3.10 -3.32 -17.90
N TYR A 73 2.64 -2.19 -17.35
CA TYR A 73 3.18 -1.64 -16.11
C TYR A 73 2.90 -2.55 -14.90
N PHE A 74 1.66 -3.02 -14.76
CA PHE A 74 1.22 -3.80 -13.62
C PHE A 74 2.03 -5.09 -13.50
N LYS A 75 2.16 -5.84 -14.60
CA LYS A 75 3.01 -7.04 -14.63
C LYS A 75 4.46 -6.71 -14.27
N LYS A 76 5.05 -5.69 -14.90
CA LYS A 76 6.46 -5.33 -14.67
C LYS A 76 6.72 -4.99 -13.20
N ILE A 77 5.82 -4.28 -12.54
CA ILE A 77 6.04 -3.76 -11.18
C ILE A 77 5.47 -4.69 -10.11
N TRP A 78 4.21 -5.07 -10.22
CA TRP A 78 3.47 -5.75 -9.16
C TRP A 78 3.47 -7.28 -9.28
N ILE A 79 4.04 -7.83 -10.36
CA ILE A 79 4.24 -9.28 -10.48
C ILE A 79 5.74 -9.62 -10.44
N HIS A 80 6.54 -8.93 -11.25
CA HIS A 80 7.97 -9.27 -11.37
C HIS A 80 8.86 -8.57 -10.34
N LYS A 81 8.65 -7.27 -10.10
CA LYS A 81 9.50 -6.49 -9.16
C LYS A 81 9.07 -6.68 -7.71
N PHE A 82 7.78 -6.61 -7.44
CA PHE A 82 7.19 -6.88 -6.14
C PHE A 82 6.41 -8.17 -6.22
N LYS A 83 6.83 -9.15 -5.42
CA LYS A 83 6.19 -10.46 -5.40
C LYS A 83 4.73 -10.33 -4.93
N PRO A 84 3.75 -11.01 -5.56
CA PRO A 84 2.34 -10.98 -5.17
C PRO A 84 2.11 -11.21 -3.68
N GLU A 85 2.91 -12.06 -3.04
CA GLU A 85 2.84 -12.38 -1.62
C GLU A 85 3.04 -11.16 -0.71
N TRP A 86 3.67 -10.10 -1.23
CA TRP A 86 3.95 -8.87 -0.48
C TRP A 86 2.79 -7.87 -0.49
N TRP A 87 1.87 -7.92 -1.44
CA TRP A 87 0.78 -6.92 -1.52
C TRP A 87 -0.61 -7.55 -1.57
N ASN A 88 -0.72 -8.82 -1.96
CA ASN A 88 -1.98 -9.54 -2.03
C ASN A 88 -2.48 -9.90 -0.63
N ILE A 89 -3.80 -9.75 -0.43
CA ILE A 89 -4.45 -9.95 0.87
C ILE A 89 -5.16 -11.31 0.97
N ASN A 90 -5.22 -12.08 -0.12
CA ASN A 90 -5.85 -13.39 -0.10
C ASN A 90 -5.12 -14.33 0.89
N GLY A 91 -5.88 -14.91 1.83
CA GLY A 91 -5.38 -15.84 2.85
C GLY A 91 -4.73 -15.16 4.06
N ILE A 92 -4.97 -13.86 4.26
CA ILE A 92 -4.64 -13.16 5.52
C ILE A 92 -5.95 -13.02 6.31
N ARG A 93 -5.93 -13.42 7.60
CA ARG A 93 -7.10 -13.36 8.48
C ARG A 93 -7.68 -11.94 8.56
N GLU A 94 -9.01 -11.86 8.69
CA GLU A 94 -9.75 -10.60 8.75
C GLU A 94 -9.37 -9.70 9.93
N ASP A 95 -8.79 -10.24 10.99
CA ASP A 95 -8.35 -9.43 12.14
C ASP A 95 -7.05 -8.66 11.87
N ILE A 96 -6.30 -9.03 10.84
CA ILE A 96 -5.16 -8.26 10.30
C ILE A 96 -5.68 -7.18 9.30
N VAL A 97 -6.99 -6.98 9.16
CA VAL A 97 -7.62 -6.00 8.25
C VAL A 97 -7.47 -4.55 8.71
N ASN A 98 -6.88 -4.31 9.89
CA ASN A 98 -6.34 -3.01 10.28
C ASN A 98 -5.07 -2.61 9.50
N ARG A 99 -5.03 -2.85 8.18
CA ARG A 99 -4.04 -2.26 7.24
C ARG A 99 -4.42 -0.86 6.79
N THR A 100 -5.25 -0.18 7.57
CA THR A 100 -5.37 1.25 7.48
C THR A 100 -4.24 1.86 8.27
N ASN A 101 -3.29 2.45 7.55
CA ASN A 101 -2.35 3.37 8.16
C ASN A 101 -3.07 4.68 8.53
N ASN A 102 -4.39 4.84 8.32
CA ASN A 102 -5.08 6.10 8.63
C ASN A 102 -4.90 6.52 10.09
N PRO A 103 -4.93 5.65 11.13
CA PRO A 103 -4.68 6.10 12.49
C PRO A 103 -3.26 6.63 12.66
N LEU A 104 -2.25 5.94 12.12
CA LEU A 104 -0.84 6.34 12.23
C LEU A 104 -0.48 7.50 11.29
N GLU A 105 -1.04 7.58 10.08
CA GLU A 105 -0.96 8.74 9.16
C GLU A 105 -1.73 9.94 9.69
N ARG A 106 -2.87 9.72 10.35
CA ARG A 106 -3.60 10.79 11.06
C ARG A 106 -2.76 11.27 12.22
N TYR A 107 -2.20 10.38 13.04
CA TYR A 107 -1.30 10.74 14.12
C TYR A 107 -0.08 11.51 13.59
N ASN A 108 0.62 11.00 12.58
CA ASN A 108 1.75 11.69 11.95
C ASN A 108 1.35 13.06 11.36
N ARG A 109 0.16 13.20 10.78
CA ARG A 109 -0.34 14.51 10.32
C ARG A 109 -0.63 15.45 11.48
N THR A 110 -1.35 15.00 12.49
CA THR A 110 -1.65 15.78 13.70
C THR A 110 -0.35 16.23 14.38
N LEU A 111 0.61 15.32 14.52
CA LEU A 111 1.92 15.60 15.08
C LEU A 111 2.71 16.60 14.21
N ASN A 112 2.76 16.39 12.90
CA ASN A 112 3.42 17.36 11.99
C ASN A 112 2.73 18.73 11.97
N SER A 113 1.41 18.80 12.16
CA SER A 113 0.68 20.07 12.28
C SER A 113 0.93 20.77 13.62
N ALA A 114 1.23 20.02 14.68
CA ALA A 114 1.63 20.59 15.96
C ALA A 114 3.04 21.23 15.88
N PHE A 115 3.90 20.72 15.00
CA PHE A 115 5.19 21.34 14.71
C PHE A 115 5.06 22.53 13.75
N SER A 116 5.35 23.74 14.23
CA SER A 116 5.32 24.98 13.43
C SER A 116 6.46 25.09 12.41
N VAL A 117 7.45 24.19 12.46
CA VAL A 117 8.62 24.16 11.60
C VAL A 117 8.99 22.71 11.25
N ALA A 118 9.55 22.49 10.05
CA ALA A 118 9.92 21.15 9.57
C ALA A 118 11.03 20.48 10.39
N HIS A 119 11.89 21.28 11.03
CA HIS A 119 13.01 20.82 11.85
C HIS A 119 13.07 21.61 13.16
N PRO A 120 12.23 21.25 14.16
CA PRO A 120 12.27 21.90 15.46
C PRO A 120 13.57 21.59 16.20
N ASP A 121 14.04 22.52 17.03
CA ASP A 121 15.10 22.21 18.00
C ASP A 121 14.60 21.22 19.06
N ILE A 122 15.52 20.64 19.82
CA ILE A 122 15.20 19.57 20.77
C ILE A 122 14.25 20.01 21.89
N ILE A 123 14.31 21.28 22.31
CA ILE A 123 13.45 21.81 23.36
C ILE A 123 12.02 21.94 22.83
N ARG A 124 11.87 22.50 21.62
CA ARG A 124 10.57 22.60 20.95
C ARG A 124 9.99 21.23 20.63
N PHE A 125 10.85 20.27 20.26
CA PHE A 125 10.45 18.89 20.03
C PHE A 125 9.87 18.25 21.31
N ILE A 126 10.61 18.29 22.42
CA ILE A 126 10.18 17.72 23.70
C ILE A 126 8.87 18.36 24.17
N SER A 127 8.77 19.68 24.11
CA SER A 127 7.57 20.42 24.56
C SER A 127 6.30 19.98 23.82
N VAL A 128 6.34 19.83 22.49
CA VAL A 128 5.18 19.42 21.69
C VAL A 128 4.79 17.97 21.98
N ILE A 129 5.77 17.09 22.21
CA ILE A 129 5.52 15.68 22.54
C ILE A 129 4.89 15.56 23.93
N GLU A 130 5.38 16.30 24.92
CA GLU A 130 4.80 16.31 26.27
C GLU A 130 3.35 16.81 26.28
N GLU A 131 3.06 17.87 25.52
CA GLU A 131 1.70 18.41 25.38
C GLU A 131 0.76 17.36 24.79
N GLN A 132 1.15 16.72 23.68
CA GLN A 132 0.33 15.66 23.08
C GLN A 132 0.15 14.43 23.98
N SER A 133 1.12 14.13 24.85
CA SER A 133 1.01 13.03 25.81
C SER A 133 0.06 13.33 26.97
N ARG A 134 -0.26 14.59 27.25
CA ARG A 134 -1.22 14.98 28.29
C ARG A 134 -2.66 15.05 27.76
N GLU A 135 -2.82 15.28 26.46
CA GLU A 135 -4.12 15.45 25.81
C GLU A 135 -4.73 14.15 25.23
N ASN A 136 -3.93 13.09 25.09
CA ASN A 136 -4.37 11.74 24.68
C ASN A 136 -4.35 10.75 25.84
#